data_AF-A0A433PX07-F1
#
_entry.id   AF-A0A433PX07-F1
#
_cell.length_a   1.000
_cell.length_b   1.000
_cell.length_c   1.000
_cell.angle_alpha   90.00
_cell.angle_beta   90.00
_cell.angle_gamma   90.00
#
_symmetry.space_group_name_H-M   'P 1'
#
loop_
_entity.id
_entity.type
_entity.pdbx_description
1 polymer ?
#
loop_
_entity_poly.entity_id
_entity_poly.type
_entity_poly.pdbx_seq_one_letter_code
_entity_poly.pdbx_strand_id
1 'polypeptide(L)'
;MFNKTLTMDNPDYKEIIPIAIEFLVIAGEIFTFLSPLLGGQVHRAGVIQLNSGSCLGFYNTNGGLILAGLDTSSIVLLNGIGILTNEPKVQERAFAEIKDNVGLDRLLRDTNEERHSFTRAILIEIVRFRQPLCLGLPHCNNKDEEYESYCIP
;
A
#
# COMPACT_ATOMS: atom_id res chain seq x y z
N MET A 1 -13.74 -8.40 -20.28
CA MET A 1 -13.94 -7.19 -19.45
C MET A 1 -12.95 -6.06 -19.78
N PHE A 2 -11.68 -6.35 -20.09
CA PHE A 2 -10.63 -5.34 -20.33
C PHE A 2 -10.49 -4.82 -21.77
N ASN A 3 -11.60 -4.59 -22.48
CA ASN A 3 -11.55 -3.92 -23.79
C ASN A 3 -12.75 -3.00 -24.05
N LYS A 4 -13.43 -2.58 -22.97
CA LYS A 4 -14.50 -1.59 -23.04
C LYS A 4 -13.96 -0.26 -22.52
N THR A 5 -14.09 0.79 -23.32
CA THR A 5 -13.91 2.16 -22.84
C THR A 5 -15.05 2.45 -21.85
N LEU A 6 -14.74 2.49 -20.56
CA LEU A 6 -15.72 2.76 -19.51
C LEU A 6 -16.11 4.25 -19.57
N THR A 7 -17.18 4.55 -20.30
CA THR A 7 -17.83 5.87 -20.33
C THR A 7 -18.87 5.95 -19.20
N MET A 8 -19.19 7.17 -18.73
CA MET A 8 -20.13 7.39 -17.61
C MET A 8 -21.54 6.80 -17.83
N ASP A 9 -21.90 6.52 -19.08
CA ASP A 9 -23.18 5.93 -19.47
C ASP A 9 -23.21 4.40 -19.35
N ASN A 10 -22.06 3.75 -19.14
CA ASN A 10 -21.99 2.29 -19.01
C ASN A 10 -22.53 1.85 -17.63
N PRO A 11 -23.49 0.91 -17.56
CA PRO A 11 -23.98 0.38 -16.28
C PRO A 11 -22.84 -0.16 -15.40
N ASP A 12 -21.80 -0.75 -16.00
CA ASP A 12 -20.62 -1.25 -15.29
C ASP A 12 -19.88 -0.12 -14.52
N TYR A 13 -19.90 1.12 -15.02
CA TYR A 13 -19.25 2.27 -14.37
C TYR A 13 -20.01 2.73 -13.12
N LYS A 14 -21.34 2.57 -13.10
CA LYS A 14 -22.19 2.92 -11.95
C LYS A 14 -22.07 1.93 -10.79
N GLU A 15 -21.70 0.68 -11.08
CA GLU A 15 -21.44 -0.36 -10.07
C GLU A 15 -20.03 -0.24 -9.46
N ILE A 16 -19.05 0.23 -10.24
CA ILE A 16 -17.65 0.38 -9.77
C ILE A 16 -17.47 1.56 -8.80
N ILE A 17 -18.19 2.67 -9.02
CA ILE A 17 -18.12 3.86 -8.16
C ILE A 17 -18.44 3.56 -6.68
N PRO A 18 -19.55 2.89 -6.33
CA PRO A 18 -19.86 2.59 -4.94
C PRO A 18 -18.82 1.65 -4.30
N ILE A 19 -18.28 0.68 -5.05
CA ILE A 19 -17.20 -0.19 -4.56
C ILE A 19 -15.92 0.61 -4.25
N ALA A 20 -15.55 1.56 -5.11
CA ALA A 20 -14.39 2.41 -4.89
C ALA A 20 -14.59 3.37 -3.70
N ILE A 21 -15.82 3.87 -3.51
CA ILE A 21 -16.19 4.70 -2.37
C ILE A 21 -16.16 3.88 -1.07
N GLU A 22 -16.72 2.68 -1.05
CA GLU A 22 -16.66 1.78 0.12
C GLU A 22 -15.22 1.41 0.46
N PHE A 23 -14.38 1.12 -0.53
CA PHE A 23 -12.94 0.88 -0.29
C PHE A 23 -12.26 2.08 0.36
N LEU A 24 -12.57 3.31 -0.08
CA LEU A 24 -12.01 4.53 0.50
C LEU A 24 -12.53 4.80 1.94
N VAL A 25 -13.80 4.46 2.20
CA VAL A 25 -14.41 4.56 3.54
C VAL A 25 -13.78 3.55 4.50
N ILE A 26 -13.62 2.29 4.07
CA ILE A 26 -12.96 1.23 4.85
C ILE A 26 -11.49 1.58 5.11
N ALA A 27 -10.78 2.14 4.11
CA ALA A 27 -9.42 2.64 4.32
C ALA A 27 -9.37 3.77 5.35
N GLY A 28 -10.38 4.67 5.35
CA GLY A 28 -10.52 5.73 6.36
C GLY A 28 -10.81 5.21 7.78
N GLU A 29 -11.50 4.07 7.92
CA GLU A 29 -11.73 3.43 9.22
C GLU A 29 -10.51 2.66 9.75
N ILE A 30 -9.75 2.02 8.85
CA ILE A 30 -8.48 1.35 9.19
C ILE A 30 -7.42 2.37 9.63
N PHE A 31 -7.45 3.60 9.10
CA PHE A 31 -6.49 4.67 9.42
C PHE A 31 -7.18 5.91 9.97
N THR A 32 -7.55 5.86 11.26
CA THR A 32 -8.27 6.92 11.98
C THR A 32 -7.60 8.30 11.89
N PHE A 33 -6.28 8.38 11.73
CA PHE A 33 -5.55 9.65 11.63
C PHE A 33 -5.77 10.38 10.28
N LEU A 34 -6.16 9.66 9.21
CA LEU A 34 -6.43 10.21 7.88
C LEU A 34 -7.92 10.49 7.63
N SER A 35 -8.80 10.06 8.52
CA SER A 35 -10.26 10.24 8.42
C SER A 35 -10.70 11.70 8.12
N PRO A 36 -10.12 12.75 8.74
CA PRO A 36 -10.48 14.14 8.42
C PRO A 36 -10.04 14.58 7.01
N LEU A 37 -8.94 14.02 6.50
CA LEU A 37 -8.38 14.35 5.19
C LEU A 37 -9.18 13.67 4.08
N LEU A 38 -9.50 12.38 4.26
CA LEU A 38 -10.27 11.58 3.31
C LEU A 38 -11.75 12.00 3.26
N GLY A 39 -12.36 12.35 4.39
CA GLY A 39 -13.75 12.86 4.43
C GLY A 39 -13.95 14.14 3.63
N GLY A 40 -12.96 15.04 3.63
CA GLY A 40 -12.97 16.25 2.80
C GLY A 40 -12.74 15.99 1.30
N GLN A 41 -12.01 14.93 0.96
CA GLN A 41 -11.73 14.53 -0.43
C GLN A 41 -12.96 13.87 -1.08
N VAL A 42 -13.72 13.05 -0.35
CA VAL A 42 -14.96 12.40 -0.83
C VAL A 42 -16.02 13.43 -1.22
N HIS A 43 -16.23 14.45 -0.38
CA HIS A 43 -17.23 15.49 -0.65
C HIS A 43 -16.87 16.35 -1.87
N ARG A 44 -15.57 16.58 -2.12
CA ARG A 44 -15.08 17.38 -3.26
C ARG A 44 -14.94 16.55 -4.54
N ALA A 45 -14.62 15.26 -4.44
CA ALA A 45 -14.56 14.34 -5.56
C ALA A 45 -15.94 14.18 -6.24
N GLY A 46 -17.02 14.17 -5.45
CA GLY A 46 -18.39 14.18 -5.98
C GLY A 46 -18.76 15.44 -6.80
N VAL A 47 -18.03 16.55 -6.62
CA VAL A 47 -18.28 17.83 -7.33
C VAL A 47 -17.34 18.04 -8.52
N ILE A 48 -16.15 17.42 -8.53
CA ILE A 48 -15.11 17.64 -9.56
C ILE A 48 -15.20 16.66 -10.75
N GLN A 49 -16.00 15.60 -10.66
CA GLN A 49 -16.08 14.52 -11.66
C GLN A 49 -17.02 14.80 -12.85
N LEU A 50 -16.86 15.94 -13.54
CA LEU A 50 -17.66 16.23 -14.74
C LEU A 50 -16.89 16.81 -15.94
N ASN A 51 -15.57 16.99 -15.88
CA ASN A 51 -14.86 17.46 -17.07
C ASN A 51 -13.37 17.10 -17.10
N SER A 52 -13.01 15.88 -17.53
CA SER A 52 -11.77 15.56 -18.26
C SER A 52 -11.45 14.04 -18.28
N GLY A 53 -11.89 13.36 -19.33
CA GLY A 53 -11.68 11.91 -19.52
C GLY A 53 -10.20 11.47 -19.72
N SER A 54 -9.27 12.40 -19.96
CA SER A 54 -7.84 12.11 -20.11
C SER A 54 -7.01 12.42 -18.86
N CYS A 55 -7.52 13.30 -18.01
CA CYS A 55 -6.93 13.71 -16.73
C CYS A 55 -7.15 12.61 -15.68
N LEU A 56 -8.39 12.08 -15.60
CA LEU A 56 -8.78 11.12 -14.58
C LEU A 56 -7.93 9.83 -14.60
N GLY A 57 -7.43 9.38 -15.76
CA GLY A 57 -6.53 8.21 -15.85
C GLY A 57 -5.16 8.43 -15.18
N PHE A 58 -4.59 9.64 -15.32
CA PHE A 58 -3.35 10.03 -14.64
C PHE A 58 -3.57 10.25 -13.14
N TYR A 59 -4.69 10.87 -12.75
CA TYR A 59 -5.04 11.03 -11.33
C TYR A 59 -5.39 9.70 -10.65
N ASN A 60 -6.02 8.76 -11.35
CA ASN A 60 -6.36 7.44 -10.79
C ASN A 60 -5.11 6.58 -10.56
N THR A 61 -4.17 6.57 -11.52
CA THR A 61 -2.95 5.76 -11.38
C THR A 61 -1.99 6.37 -10.37
N ASN A 62 -1.74 7.69 -10.42
CA ASN A 62 -0.90 8.36 -9.41
C ASN A 62 -1.54 8.34 -8.03
N GLY A 63 -2.86 8.56 -7.94
CA GLY A 63 -3.59 8.51 -6.68
C GLY A 63 -3.52 7.13 -6.03
N GLY A 64 -3.71 6.06 -6.82
CA GLY A 64 -3.57 4.69 -6.36
C GLY A 64 -2.15 4.36 -5.87
N LEU A 65 -1.12 4.79 -6.58
CA LEU A 65 0.29 4.57 -6.17
C LEU A 65 0.64 5.30 -4.88
N ILE A 66 0.19 6.56 -4.74
CA ILE A 66 0.43 7.34 -3.53
C ILE A 66 -0.28 6.71 -2.33
N LEU A 67 -1.56 6.36 -2.46
CA LEU A 67 -2.32 5.73 -1.36
C LEU A 67 -1.71 4.37 -0.97
N ALA A 68 -1.44 3.51 -1.96
CA ALA A 68 -0.88 2.19 -1.69
C ALA A 68 0.51 2.27 -1.03
N GLY A 69 1.36 3.20 -1.47
CA GLY A 69 2.73 3.33 -0.96
C GLY A 69 2.83 4.06 0.38
N LEU A 70 2.01 5.11 0.60
CA LEU A 70 2.11 5.97 1.78
C LEU A 70 1.73 5.22 3.05
N ASP A 71 0.56 4.60 3.07
CA ASP A 71 0.03 3.99 4.29
C ASP A 71 0.81 2.73 4.66
N THR A 72 1.05 1.86 3.68
CA THR A 72 1.77 0.60 3.92
C THR A 72 3.20 0.83 4.40
N SER A 73 3.94 1.76 3.79
CA SER A 73 5.30 2.08 4.19
C SER A 73 5.35 2.71 5.58
N SER A 74 4.40 3.60 5.90
CA SER A 74 4.33 4.23 7.23
C SER A 74 4.12 3.20 8.35
N ILE A 75 3.26 2.21 8.12
CA ILE A 75 3.00 1.12 9.08
C ILE A 75 4.25 0.26 9.28
N VAL A 76 4.95 -0.11 8.20
CA VAL A 76 6.19 -0.90 8.30
C VAL A 76 7.23 -0.15 9.13
N LEU A 77 7.41 1.15 8.91
CA LEU A 77 8.37 1.96 9.66
C LEU A 77 7.99 2.07 11.14
N LEU A 78 6.73 2.34 11.45
CA LEU A 78 6.24 2.43 12.83
C LEU A 78 6.42 1.11 13.58
N ASN A 79 6.02 0.00 12.96
CA ASN A 79 6.22 -1.34 13.53
C ASN A 79 7.71 -1.65 13.69
N GLY A 80 8.54 -1.30 12.71
CA GLY A 80 9.99 -1.50 12.76
C GLY A 80 10.66 -0.78 13.92
N ILE A 81 10.34 0.51 14.12
CA ILE A 81 10.84 1.28 15.27
C ILE A 81 10.38 0.66 16.58
N GLY A 82 9.11 0.26 16.68
CA GLY A 82 8.58 -0.38 17.88
C GLY A 82 9.26 -1.72 18.20
N ILE A 83 9.53 -2.54 17.19
CA ILE A 83 10.22 -3.83 17.36
C ILE A 83 11.68 -3.60 17.77
N LEU A 84 12.40 -2.73 17.06
CA LEU A 84 13.82 -2.45 17.35
C LEU A 84 14.03 -1.83 18.73
N THR A 85 13.10 -0.97 19.17
CA THR A 85 13.14 -0.38 20.53
C THR A 85 12.99 -1.44 21.62
N ASN A 86 12.23 -2.51 21.36
CA ASN A 86 12.09 -3.64 22.28
C ASN A 86 13.24 -4.66 22.18
N GLU A 87 14.01 -4.64 21.10
CA GLU A 87 15.10 -5.58 20.82
C GLU A 87 16.45 -4.87 20.64
N PRO A 88 17.02 -4.29 21.71
CA PRO A 88 18.23 -3.45 21.62
C PRO A 88 19.45 -4.19 21.07
N LYS A 89 19.55 -5.51 21.29
CA LYS A 89 20.64 -6.34 20.74
C LYS A 89 20.58 -6.43 19.21
N VAL A 90 19.38 -6.52 18.66
CA VAL A 90 19.17 -6.56 17.20
C VAL A 90 19.50 -5.19 16.60
N GLN A 91 19.06 -4.12 17.27
CA GLN A 91 19.37 -2.75 16.88
C GLN A 91 20.87 -2.46 16.89
N GLU A 92 21.60 -2.86 17.94
CA GLU A 92 23.05 -2.65 18.04
C GLU A 92 23.81 -3.41 16.94
N ARG A 93 23.41 -4.65 16.65
CA ARG A 93 24.00 -5.43 15.56
C ARG A 93 23.74 -4.81 14.19
N ALA A 94 22.54 -4.30 13.94
CA ALA A 94 22.21 -3.58 12.70
C ALA A 94 23.06 -2.31 12.57
N PHE A 95 23.20 -1.55 13.65
CA PHE A 95 24.05 -0.37 13.68
C PHE A 95 25.52 -0.69 13.41
N ALA A 96 26.04 -1.79 13.98
CA ALA A 96 27.41 -2.25 13.71
C ALA A 96 27.61 -2.59 12.23
N GLU A 97 26.70 -3.35 11.61
CA GLU A 97 26.77 -3.65 10.17
C GLU A 97 26.79 -2.37 9.31
N ILE A 98 25.95 -1.40 9.65
CA ILE A 98 25.91 -0.11 8.92
C ILE A 98 27.23 0.65 9.13
N LYS A 99 27.72 0.73 10.36
CA LYS A 99 28.96 1.43 10.70
C LYS A 99 30.17 0.83 9.97
N ASP A 100 30.26 -0.50 9.90
CA ASP A 100 31.39 -1.20 9.27
C ASP A 100 31.41 -1.04 7.75
N ASN A 101 30.24 -1.05 7.11
CA ASN A 101 30.13 -0.97 5.65
C ASN A 101 30.08 0.47 5.10
N VAL A 102 29.45 1.39 5.84
CA VAL A 102 29.19 2.77 5.40
C VAL A 102 30.15 3.75 6.04
N GLY A 103 30.50 3.56 7.32
CA GLY A 103 31.14 4.59 8.14
C GLY A 103 30.13 5.58 8.72
N LEU A 104 30.61 6.50 9.57
CA LEU A 104 29.77 7.52 10.23
C LEU A 104 29.72 8.85 9.47
N ASP A 105 30.59 9.03 8.48
CA ASP A 105 30.77 10.32 7.79
C ASP A 105 29.85 10.50 6.58
N ARG A 106 29.09 9.46 6.22
CA ARG A 106 28.22 9.46 5.02
C ARG A 106 26.92 8.71 5.25
N LEU A 107 25.89 9.10 4.50
CA LEU A 107 24.61 8.40 4.45
C LEU A 107 24.70 7.14 3.58
N LEU A 108 23.78 6.20 3.83
CA LEU A 108 23.55 5.02 3.00
C LEU A 108 23.23 5.44 1.55
N ARG A 109 23.77 4.69 0.59
CA ARG A 109 23.51 4.84 -0.85
C ARG A 109 23.00 3.51 -1.39
N ASP A 110 22.10 3.56 -2.37
CA ASP A 110 21.46 2.37 -2.96
C ASP A 110 22.46 1.35 -3.51
N THR A 111 23.64 1.77 -3.97
CA THR A 111 24.69 0.88 -4.48
C THR A 111 25.27 -0.08 -3.44
N ASN A 112 24.93 0.08 -2.16
CA ASN A 112 25.46 -0.74 -1.07
C ASN A 112 24.46 -1.80 -0.57
N GLU A 113 23.28 -1.94 -1.16
CA GLU A 113 22.21 -2.82 -0.66
C GLU A 113 22.70 -4.27 -0.41
N GLU A 114 23.52 -4.82 -1.32
CA GLU A 114 24.09 -6.17 -1.19
C GLU A 114 24.96 -6.38 0.06
N ARG A 115 25.53 -5.30 0.61
CA ARG A 115 26.41 -5.35 1.79
C ARG A 115 25.64 -5.31 3.12
N HIS A 116 24.33 -5.04 3.07
CA HIS A 116 23.48 -4.85 4.25
C HIS A 116 22.52 -6.04 4.46
N SER A 117 23.08 -7.25 4.41
CA SER A 117 22.31 -8.50 4.49
C SER A 117 21.50 -8.63 5.78
N PHE A 118 22.03 -8.18 6.92
CA PHE A 118 21.36 -8.28 8.22
C PHE A 118 20.27 -7.22 8.35
N THR A 119 20.55 -5.98 7.97
CA THR A 119 19.54 -4.90 7.92
C THR A 119 18.38 -5.26 6.99
N ARG A 120 18.68 -5.85 5.82
CA ARG A 120 17.66 -6.36 4.90
C ARG A 120 16.85 -7.51 5.51
N ALA A 121 17.50 -8.43 6.23
CA ALA A 121 16.83 -9.51 6.95
C ALA A 121 15.87 -8.97 8.02
N ILE A 122 16.25 -7.91 8.74
CA ILE A 122 15.37 -7.22 9.71
C ILE A 122 14.14 -6.66 9.01
N LEU A 123 14.31 -5.98 7.86
CA LEU A 123 13.18 -5.43 7.12
C LEU A 123 12.19 -6.52 6.69
N ILE A 124 12.72 -7.62 6.14
CA ILE A 124 11.90 -8.78 5.75
C ILE A 124 11.19 -9.37 6.96
N GLU A 125 11.87 -9.46 8.10
CA GLU A 125 11.31 -10.00 9.35
C GLU A 125 10.21 -9.09 9.92
N ILE A 126 10.35 -7.77 9.83
CA ILE A 126 9.31 -6.82 10.22
C ILE A 126 8.04 -7.04 9.38
N VAL A 127 8.19 -7.15 8.06
CA VAL A 127 7.05 -7.38 7.15
C VAL A 127 6.43 -8.76 7.38
N ARG A 128 7.25 -9.78 7.70
CA ARG A 128 6.76 -11.13 8.05
C ARG A 128 5.98 -11.13 9.37
N PHE A 129 6.47 -10.43 10.39
CA PHE A 129 5.88 -10.45 11.73
C PHE A 129 4.69 -9.49 11.86
N ARG A 130 4.74 -8.33 11.20
CA ARG A 130 3.71 -7.27 11.23
C ARG A 130 3.41 -6.78 9.81
N GLN A 131 2.82 -7.67 9.01
CA GLN A 131 2.42 -7.35 7.65
C GLN A 131 1.37 -6.22 7.64
N PRO A 132 1.55 -5.16 6.84
CA PRO A 132 0.58 -4.06 6.75
C PRO A 132 -0.81 -4.48 6.25
N LEU A 133 -0.87 -5.47 5.35
CA LEU A 133 -2.12 -6.05 4.83
C LEU A 133 -2.18 -7.53 5.18
N CYS A 134 -2.76 -7.89 6.31
CA CYS A 134 -2.82 -9.28 6.79
C CYS A 134 -3.53 -10.26 5.83
N LEU A 135 -4.48 -9.78 5.01
CA LEU A 135 -5.25 -10.60 4.07
C LEU A 135 -4.99 -10.25 2.59
N GLY A 136 -4.01 -9.38 2.32
CA GLY A 136 -3.77 -8.87 0.97
C GLY A 136 -4.94 -8.04 0.45
N LEU A 137 -5.01 -7.90 -0.88
CA LEU A 137 -6.16 -7.31 -1.56
C LEU A 137 -7.18 -8.42 -1.88
N PRO A 138 -8.49 -8.15 -1.83
CA PRO A 138 -9.49 -9.09 -2.30
C PRO A 138 -9.24 -9.43 -3.77
N HIS A 139 -9.13 -10.72 -4.07
CA HIS A 139 -9.06 -11.23 -5.43
C HIS A 139 -10.46 -11.69 -5.87
N CYS A 140 -10.71 -11.66 -7.18
CA CYS A 140 -11.96 -12.12 -7.78
C CYS A 140 -11.64 -12.97 -9.01
N ASN A 141 -12.35 -14.08 -9.15
CA ASN A 141 -12.21 -14.96 -10.30
C ASN A 141 -12.92 -14.33 -11.50
N ASN A 142 -12.27 -14.37 -12.66
CA ASN A 142 -12.89 -13.88 -13.89
C ASN A 142 -13.83 -14.93 -14.52
N LYS A 143 -13.72 -16.19 -14.06
CA LYS A 143 -14.46 -17.38 -14.51
C LYS A 143 -14.45 -18.41 -13.38
N ASP A 144 -15.44 -19.29 -13.38
CA ASP A 144 -15.50 -20.44 -12.49
C ASP A 144 -14.22 -21.29 -12.61
N GLU A 145 -13.57 -21.56 -11.47
CA GLU A 145 -12.36 -22.38 -11.37
C GLU A 145 -12.52 -23.44 -10.28
N GLU A 146 -11.96 -24.63 -10.50
CA GLU A 146 -11.95 -25.69 -9.50
C GLU A 146 -10.61 -25.68 -8.74
N TYR A 147 -10.67 -25.54 -7.42
CA TYR A 147 -9.51 -25.57 -6.53
C TYR A 147 -9.75 -26.58 -5.40
N GLU A 148 -8.86 -27.58 -5.27
CA GLU A 148 -8.97 -28.62 -4.24
C GLU A 148 -10.36 -29.30 -4.18
N SER A 149 -10.98 -29.59 -5.34
CA SER A 149 -12.35 -30.12 -5.49
C SER A 149 -13.48 -29.18 -5.06
N TYR A 150 -13.20 -27.89 -4.83
CA TYR A 150 -14.19 -26.85 -4.62
C TYR A 150 -14.32 -25.98 -5.87
N CYS A 151 -15.56 -25.73 -6.31
CA CYS A 151 -15.84 -24.78 -7.38
C CYS A 151 -15.87 -23.36 -6.80
N ILE A 152 -14.97 -22.49 -7.28
CA ILE A 152 -14.89 -21.07 -6.97
C ILE A 152 -15.50 -20.30 -8.16
N PRO A 153 -16.72 -19.74 -8.01
CA PRO A 153 -17.37 -18.97 -9.07
C PRO A 153 -16.66 -17.62 -9.33
#